data_AF-A0A6C0BRG2-F1
#
_entry.id   AF-A0A6C0BRG2-F1
#
_cell.length_a   1.000
_cell.length_b   1.000
_cell.length_c   1.000
_cell.angle_alpha   90.00
_cell.angle_beta   90.00
_cell.angle_gamma   90.00
#
_symmetry.space_group_name_H-M   'P 1'
#
loop_
_entity.id
_entity.type
_entity.pdbx_description
1 polymer ?
#
loop_
_entity_poly.entity_id
_entity_poly.type
_entity_poly.pdbx_seq_one_letter_code
_entity_poly.pdbx_strand_id
1 'polypeptide(L)'
;MNIDTTHPHIFHLDPSHQREKREPHDSLVYINNPIMPEIEEFAQRDKKILQLRDLLQNNKKELELYRSKIESETKNNLYLKDVLKNYHSYKSYIINMKNKQKKAMENISTHLEKISKENNLGAENLERVKLEQNQILDELDKIQKELQDLTLKPEK
;
A
#
# COMPACT_ATOMS: atom_id res chain seq x y z
N MET A 1 9.23 17.74 -59.72
CA MET A 1 9.83 16.68 -58.90
C MET A 1 9.38 15.37 -59.50
N ASN A 2 10.32 14.67 -60.13
CA ASN A 2 10.08 13.54 -61.02
C ASN A 2 9.73 12.29 -60.21
N ILE A 3 8.66 11.62 -60.64
CA ILE A 3 8.28 10.29 -60.16
C ILE A 3 8.64 9.36 -61.32
N ASP A 4 9.83 8.78 -61.28
CA ASP A 4 10.26 7.79 -62.27
C ASP A 4 9.64 6.44 -61.95
N THR A 5 8.53 6.16 -62.63
CA THR A 5 7.94 4.82 -62.76
C THR A 5 8.79 3.97 -63.70
N THR A 6 9.61 3.07 -63.16
CA THR A 6 10.33 2.06 -63.95
C THR A 6 9.41 0.91 -64.31
N HIS A 7 9.15 0.76 -65.61
CA HIS A 7 8.46 -0.39 -66.20
C HIS A 7 9.26 -1.69 -66.01
N PRO A 8 8.61 -2.84 -65.75
CA PRO A 8 9.29 -4.13 -65.72
C PRO A 8 9.67 -4.54 -67.16
N HIS A 9 10.97 -4.63 -67.43
CA HIS A 9 11.49 -5.28 -68.64
C HIS A 9 11.17 -6.77 -68.60
N ILE A 10 10.14 -7.17 -69.33
CA ILE A 10 9.86 -8.57 -69.64
C ILE A 10 10.90 -9.01 -70.68
N PHE A 11 11.83 -9.87 -70.27
CA PHE A 11 12.77 -10.52 -71.20
C PHE A 11 12.01 -11.55 -72.02
N HIS A 12 11.86 -11.28 -73.32
CA HIS A 12 11.45 -12.29 -74.30
C HIS A 12 12.61 -13.26 -74.53
N LEU A 13 12.40 -14.54 -74.18
CA LEU A 13 13.32 -15.62 -74.54
C LEU A 13 13.19 -15.91 -76.03
N ASP A 14 14.25 -15.63 -76.79
CA ASP A 14 14.39 -15.96 -78.21
C ASP A 14 14.43 -17.50 -78.38
N PRO A 15 13.48 -18.10 -79.12
CA PRO A 15 13.39 -19.56 -79.27
C PRO A 15 14.48 -20.17 -80.16
N SER A 16 15.42 -19.36 -80.65
CA SER A 16 16.41 -19.76 -81.66
C SER A 16 17.76 -20.23 -81.09
N HIS A 17 17.97 -20.20 -79.77
CA HIS A 17 19.25 -20.62 -79.18
C HIS A 17 19.27 -22.13 -78.93
N GLN A 18 19.94 -22.84 -79.84
CA GLN A 18 20.26 -24.26 -79.69
C GLN A 18 21.04 -24.48 -78.39
N ARG A 19 20.51 -25.34 -77.51
CA ARG A 19 21.19 -25.77 -76.28
C ARG A 19 22.45 -26.54 -76.67
N GLU A 20 23.63 -25.94 -76.47
CA GLU A 20 24.89 -26.68 -76.49
C GLU A 20 24.81 -27.80 -75.44
N LYS A 21 24.92 -29.05 -75.89
CA LYS A 21 25.04 -30.22 -75.03
C LYS A 21 26.39 -30.14 -74.31
N ARG A 22 26.38 -29.75 -73.04
CA ARG A 22 27.53 -29.89 -72.16
C ARG A 22 27.53 -31.32 -71.61
N GLU A 23 28.60 -32.05 -71.91
CA GLU A 23 28.90 -33.36 -71.33
C GLU A 23 28.86 -33.30 -69.79
N PRO A 24 28.38 -34.34 -69.10
CA PRO A 24 28.33 -34.37 -67.66
C PRO A 24 29.74 -34.60 -67.13
N HIS A 25 30.48 -33.52 -66.89
CA HIS A 25 31.67 -33.61 -66.05
C HIS A 25 31.23 -33.93 -64.63
N ASP A 26 31.39 -35.21 -64.28
CA ASP A 26 31.40 -35.74 -62.92
C ASP A 26 32.50 -35.03 -62.10
N SER A 27 32.15 -33.86 -61.60
CA SER A 27 32.78 -33.25 -60.43
C SER A 27 31.75 -32.36 -59.76
N LEU A 28 30.74 -32.98 -59.16
CA LEU A 28 30.15 -32.42 -57.95
C LEU A 28 31.24 -32.40 -56.88
N VAL A 29 32.12 -31.41 -56.96
CA VAL A 29 32.87 -30.96 -55.81
C VAL A 29 31.81 -30.40 -54.88
N TYR A 30 31.37 -31.22 -53.93
CA TYR A 30 30.79 -30.72 -52.71
C TYR A 30 31.87 -29.85 -52.09
N ILE A 31 31.83 -28.55 -52.40
CA ILE A 31 32.46 -27.56 -51.55
C ILE A 31 31.66 -27.69 -50.26
N ASN A 32 32.19 -28.50 -49.33
CA ASN A 32 31.90 -28.37 -47.91
C ASN A 32 32.35 -26.96 -47.55
N ASN A 33 31.54 -25.96 -47.88
CA ASN A 33 31.59 -24.69 -47.22
C ASN A 33 31.23 -25.04 -45.78
N PRO A 34 32.15 -24.93 -44.81
CA PRO A 34 31.73 -24.96 -43.43
C PRO A 34 30.67 -23.86 -43.34
N ILE A 35 29.45 -24.22 -42.94
CA ILE A 35 28.48 -23.23 -42.51
C ILE A 35 29.24 -22.35 -41.52
N MET A 36 29.44 -21.09 -41.91
CA MET A 36 30.43 -20.19 -41.33
C MET A 36 30.28 -20.21 -39.80
N PRO A 37 31.32 -20.52 -39.01
CA PRO A 37 31.23 -20.55 -37.54
C PRO A 37 30.70 -19.23 -36.96
N GLU A 38 30.90 -18.14 -37.69
CA GLU A 38 30.38 -16.80 -37.39
C GLU A 38 28.83 -16.74 -37.37
N ILE A 39 28.13 -17.45 -38.26
CA ILE A 39 26.66 -17.43 -38.33
C ILE A 39 26.04 -18.12 -37.10
N GLU A 40 26.64 -19.22 -36.66
CA GLU A 40 26.19 -19.93 -35.46
C GLU A 40 26.44 -19.09 -34.19
N GLU A 41 27.56 -18.38 -34.13
CA GLU A 41 27.84 -17.43 -33.06
C GLU A 41 26.83 -16.25 -33.05
N PHE A 42 26.47 -15.70 -34.21
CA PHE A 42 25.43 -14.68 -34.32
C PHE A 42 24.06 -15.19 -33.87
N ALA A 43 23.67 -16.40 -34.29
CA ALA A 43 22.41 -17.01 -33.88
C ALA A 43 22.34 -17.24 -32.35
N GLN A 44 23.45 -17.64 -31.72
CA GLN A 44 23.54 -17.78 -30.27
C GLN A 44 23.42 -16.43 -29.55
N ARG A 45 24.05 -15.37 -30.08
CA ARG A 45 23.93 -14.01 -29.56
C ARG A 45 22.50 -13.48 -29.67
N ASP A 46 21.83 -13.68 -30.82
CA ASP A 46 20.45 -13.28 -31.03
C ASP A 46 19.49 -13.99 -30.06
N LYS A 47 19.67 -15.30 -29.87
CA LYS A 47 18.91 -16.06 -28.88
C LYS A 47 19.06 -15.48 -27.47
N LYS A 48 20.28 -15.11 -27.09
CA LYS A 48 20.56 -14.49 -25.79
C LYS A 48 19.91 -13.10 -25.67
N ILE A 49 19.92 -12.31 -26.74
CA ILE A 49 19.26 -10.99 -26.78
C ILE A 49 17.74 -11.15 -26.57
N LEU A 50 17.12 -12.14 -27.21
CA LEU A 50 15.69 -12.42 -27.03
C LEU A 50 15.38 -12.82 -25.58
N GLN A 51 16.17 -13.73 -25.00
CA GLN A 51 16.03 -14.12 -23.59
C GLN A 51 16.17 -12.94 -22.63
N LEU A 52 17.14 -12.06 -22.87
CA LEU A 52 17.34 -10.86 -22.06
C LEU A 52 16.18 -9.86 -22.20
N ARG A 53 15.61 -9.72 -23.41
CA ARG A 53 14.41 -8.90 -23.63
C ARG A 53 13.21 -9.43 -22.87
N ASP A 54 12.99 -10.74 -22.90
CA ASP A 54 11.89 -11.38 -22.17
C ASP A 54 12.05 -11.21 -20.66
N LEU A 55 13.27 -11.41 -20.14
CA LEU A 55 13.58 -11.16 -18.73
C LEU A 55 13.36 -9.69 -18.33
N LEU A 56 13.82 -8.74 -19.15
CA LEU A 56 13.58 -7.31 -18.91
C LEU A 56 12.09 -6.97 -18.90
N GLN A 57 11.33 -7.54 -19.83
CA GLN A 57 9.89 -7.29 -19.91
C GLN A 57 9.14 -7.89 -18.71
N ASN A 58 9.54 -9.09 -18.25
CA ASN A 58 8.97 -9.70 -17.05
C ASN A 58 9.32 -8.91 -15.79
N ASN A 59 10.59 -8.53 -15.61
CA ASN A 59 11.03 -7.71 -14.48
C ASN A 59 10.30 -6.36 -14.45
N LYS A 60 10.08 -5.74 -15.61
CA LYS A 60 9.31 -4.49 -15.71
C LYS A 60 7.88 -4.67 -15.19
N LYS A 61 7.19 -5.74 -15.62
CA LYS A 61 5.83 -6.04 -15.15
C LYS A 61 5.80 -6.29 -13.64
N GLU A 62 6.77 -7.03 -13.10
CA GLU A 62 6.87 -7.25 -11.65
C GLU A 62 7.09 -5.95 -10.87
N LEU A 63 7.98 -5.08 -11.35
CA LEU A 63 8.22 -3.77 -10.74
C LEU A 63 6.97 -2.89 -10.74
N GLU A 64 6.19 -2.91 -11.82
CA GLU A 64 4.91 -2.20 -11.88
C GLU A 64 3.91 -2.73 -10.84
N LEU A 65 3.81 -4.06 -10.68
CA LEU A 65 2.97 -4.70 -9.66
C LEU A 65 3.41 -4.31 -8.24
N TYR A 66 4.71 -4.38 -7.95
CA TYR A 66 5.25 -4.00 -6.64
C TYR A 66 5.02 -2.53 -6.35
N ARG A 67 5.20 -1.67 -7.34
CA ARG A 67 4.91 -0.24 -7.20
C ARG A 67 3.44 -0.01 -6.82
N SER A 68 2.50 -0.61 -7.55
CA SER A 68 1.07 -0.47 -7.23
C SER A 68 0.73 -1.00 -5.84
N LYS A 69 1.37 -2.09 -5.41
CA LYS A 69 1.21 -2.62 -4.05
C LYS A 69 1.75 -1.67 -2.98
N ILE A 70 2.95 -1.12 -3.17
CA ILE A 70 3.53 -0.15 -2.24
C ILE A 70 2.66 1.11 -2.16
N GLU A 71 2.14 1.59 -3.28
CA GLU A 71 1.24 2.75 -3.30
C GLU A 71 -0.06 2.49 -2.52
N SER A 72 -0.65 1.30 -2.64
CA SER A 72 -1.86 0.95 -1.89
C SER A 72 -1.59 0.76 -0.40
N GLU A 73 -0.51 0.08 -0.02
CA GLU A 73 -0.08 -0.09 1.36
C GLU A 73 0.27 1.26 2.01
N THR A 74 0.91 2.17 1.26
CA THR A 74 1.22 3.52 1.76
C THR A 74 -0.07 4.30 2.05
N LYS A 75 -1.07 4.23 1.18
CA LYS A 75 -2.39 4.85 1.43
C LYS A 75 -3.06 4.27 2.66
N ASN A 76 -3.04 2.95 2.81
CA ASN A 76 -3.59 2.28 3.99
C ASN A 76 -2.88 2.70 5.27
N ASN A 77 -1.55 2.80 5.24
CA ASN A 77 -0.75 3.26 6.37
C ASN A 77 -1.07 4.70 6.76
N LEU A 78 -1.27 5.60 5.78
CA LEU A 78 -1.70 6.97 6.04
C LEU A 78 -3.09 7.01 6.70
N TYR A 79 -4.04 6.24 6.15
CA TYR A 79 -5.37 6.11 6.73
C TYR A 79 -5.32 5.61 8.18
N LEU A 80 -4.55 4.55 8.46
CA LEU A 80 -4.42 4.00 9.81
C LEU A 80 -3.78 5.00 10.78
N LYS A 81 -2.82 5.83 10.32
CA LYS A 81 -2.26 6.91 11.14
C LYS A 81 -3.32 7.96 11.51
N ASP A 82 -4.18 8.33 10.57
CA ASP A 82 -5.27 9.28 10.84
C ASP A 82 -6.30 8.68 11.80
N VAL A 83 -6.65 7.40 11.64
CA VAL A 83 -7.53 6.67 12.56
C VAL A 83 -6.94 6.67 13.98
N LEU A 84 -5.66 6.32 14.12
CA LEU A 84 -4.96 6.31 15.40
C LEU A 84 -4.95 7.71 16.05
N LYS A 85 -4.66 8.76 15.27
CA LYS A 85 -4.75 10.15 15.74
C LYS A 85 -6.15 10.50 16.25
N ASN A 86 -7.20 10.09 15.54
CA ASN A 86 -8.57 10.31 15.97
C ASN A 86 -8.88 9.58 17.28
N TYR A 87 -8.43 8.34 17.44
CA TYR A 87 -8.57 7.60 18.69
C TYR A 87 -7.89 8.31 19.87
N HIS A 88 -6.64 8.76 19.73
CA HIS A 88 -5.98 9.51 20.81
C HIS A 88 -6.70 10.81 21.15
N SER A 89 -7.20 11.51 20.12
CA SER A 89 -7.92 12.78 20.29
C SER A 89 -9.21 12.56 21.06
N TYR A 90 -9.97 11.52 20.70
CA TYR A 90 -11.21 11.15 21.38
C TYR A 90 -10.96 10.63 22.80
N LYS A 91 -9.94 9.81 23.00
CA LYS A 91 -9.50 9.36 24.34
C LYS A 91 -9.17 10.55 25.24
N SER A 92 -8.40 11.51 24.73
CA SER A 92 -8.04 12.74 25.45
C SER A 92 -9.27 13.57 25.79
N TYR A 93 -10.23 13.66 24.86
CA TYR A 93 -11.52 14.33 25.10
C TYR A 93 -12.31 13.66 26.23
N ILE A 94 -12.44 12.33 26.22
CA ILE A 94 -13.12 11.58 27.29
C ILE A 94 -12.46 11.82 28.65
N ILE A 95 -11.13 11.75 28.71
CA ILE A 95 -10.37 12.00 29.94
C ILE A 95 -10.67 13.41 30.48
N ASN A 96 -10.66 14.42 29.60
CA ASN A 96 -10.98 15.80 30.00
C ASN A 96 -12.42 15.92 30.53
N MET A 97 -13.39 15.30 29.85
CA MET A 97 -14.80 15.31 30.29
C MET A 97 -14.97 14.64 31.66
N LYS A 98 -14.33 13.50 31.89
CA LYS A 98 -14.37 12.80 33.19
C LYS A 98 -13.69 13.61 34.30
N ASN A 99 -12.57 14.28 34.01
CA ASN A 99 -11.92 15.17 34.97
C ASN A 99 -12.82 16.37 35.34
N LYS A 100 -13.54 16.95 34.37
CA LYS A 100 -14.51 18.01 34.64
C LYS A 100 -15.67 17.51 35.50
N GLN A 101 -16.20 16.32 35.21
CA GLN A 101 -17.23 15.69 36.01
C GLN A 101 -16.76 15.45 37.46
N LYS A 102 -15.57 14.86 37.63
CA LYS A 102 -14.94 14.66 38.94
C LYS A 102 -14.88 15.97 39.73
N LYS A 103 -14.35 17.04 39.13
CA LYS A 103 -14.25 18.36 39.78
C LYS A 103 -15.62 18.93 40.17
N ALA A 104 -16.64 18.78 39.33
CA ALA A 104 -17.99 19.23 39.65
C ALA A 104 -18.57 18.46 40.84
N MET A 105 -18.37 17.15 40.90
CA MET A 105 -18.83 16.31 42.00
C MET A 105 -18.09 16.60 43.32
N GLU A 106 -16.79 16.86 43.28
CA GLU A 106 -16.01 17.33 44.44
C GLU A 106 -16.54 18.68 44.96
N ASN A 107 -16.89 19.62 44.07
CA ASN A 107 -17.49 20.89 44.46
C ASN A 107 -18.87 20.70 45.13
N ILE A 108 -19.69 19.78 44.63
CA ILE A 108 -21.00 19.47 45.25
C ILE A 108 -20.78 18.82 46.62
N SER A 109 -19.90 17.82 46.73
CA SER A 109 -19.60 17.13 47.98
C SER A 109 -19.11 18.10 49.06
N THR A 110 -18.18 19.01 48.71
CA THR A 110 -17.71 20.05 49.66
C THR A 110 -18.80 21.04 50.05
N HIS A 111 -19.74 21.36 49.15
CA HIS A 111 -20.88 22.21 49.48
C HIS A 111 -21.86 21.51 50.43
N LEU A 112 -22.16 20.23 50.20
CA LEU A 112 -22.98 19.41 51.09
C LEU A 112 -22.35 19.29 52.48
N GLU A 113 -21.02 19.14 52.55
CA GLU A 113 -20.31 19.07 53.82
C GLU A 113 -20.41 20.40 54.60
N LYS A 114 -20.31 21.54 53.93
CA LYS A 114 -20.54 22.86 54.55
C LYS A 114 -21.96 23.00 55.05
N ILE A 115 -22.96 22.66 54.22
CA ILE A 115 -24.38 22.69 54.60
C ILE A 115 -24.62 21.82 55.84
N SER A 116 -24.03 20.62 55.90
CA SER A 116 -24.18 19.72 57.05
C SER A 116 -23.53 20.23 58.34
N LYS A 117 -22.50 21.09 58.24
CA LYS A 117 -21.76 21.63 59.41
C LYS A 117 -22.30 22.99 59.88
N GLU A 118 -22.76 23.82 58.95
CA GLU A 118 -23.16 25.21 59.20
C GLU A 118 -24.65 25.36 59.52
N ASN A 119 -25.50 24.47 59.00
CA ASN A 119 -26.93 24.49 59.30
C ASN A 119 -27.27 23.49 60.41
N ASN A 120 -28.03 23.94 61.41
CA ASN A 120 -28.77 23.06 62.33
C ASN A 120 -29.92 22.39 61.56
N LEU A 121 -29.58 21.54 60.60
CA LEU A 121 -30.55 20.72 59.89
C LEU A 121 -31.25 19.78 60.88
N GLY A 122 -32.55 19.61 60.72
CA GLY A 122 -33.28 18.55 61.41
C GLY A 122 -32.67 17.18 61.08
N ALA A 123 -32.77 16.22 62.00
CA ALA A 123 -32.11 14.92 61.91
C ALA A 123 -32.34 14.20 60.56
N GLU A 124 -33.58 14.25 60.05
CA GLU A 124 -33.96 13.65 58.76
C GLU A 124 -33.23 14.28 57.56
N ASN A 125 -33.11 15.61 57.53
CA ASN A 125 -32.39 16.31 56.45
C ASN A 125 -30.89 16.06 56.52
N LEU A 126 -30.34 15.93 57.72
CA LEU A 126 -28.91 15.64 57.92
C LEU A 126 -28.57 14.20 57.48
N GLU A 127 -29.46 13.24 57.74
CA GLU A 127 -29.33 11.87 57.26
C GLU A 127 -29.40 11.80 55.72
N ARG A 128 -30.34 12.53 55.11
CA ARG A 128 -30.44 12.63 53.65
C ARG A 128 -29.19 13.24 53.01
N VAL A 129 -28.66 14.34 53.56
CA VAL A 129 -27.42 14.96 53.05
C VAL A 129 -26.24 14.00 53.11
N LYS A 130 -26.11 13.22 54.20
CA LYS A 130 -25.07 12.18 54.31
C LYS A 130 -25.23 11.07 53.29
N LEU A 131 -26.47 10.63 53.03
CA LEU A 131 -26.75 9.62 52.01
C LEU A 131 -26.35 10.13 50.61
N GLU A 132 -26.76 11.35 50.25
CA GLU A 132 -26.40 11.98 48.97
C GLU A 132 -24.88 12.16 48.84
N GLN A 133 -24.19 12.54 49.93
CA GLN A 133 -22.73 12.65 49.94
C GLN A 133 -22.04 11.30 49.71
N ASN A 134 -22.51 10.23 50.35
CA ASN A 134 -21.94 8.88 50.15
C ASN A 134 -22.14 8.41 48.70
N GLN A 135 -23.30 8.65 48.10
CA GLN A 135 -23.53 8.34 46.69
C GLN A 135 -22.56 9.09 45.76
N ILE A 136 -22.29 10.37 46.06
CA ILE A 136 -21.32 11.16 45.29
C ILE A 136 -19.90 10.57 45.43
N LEU A 137 -19.50 10.13 46.62
CA LEU A 137 -18.20 9.50 46.86
C LEU A 137 -18.06 8.18 46.09
N ASP A 138 -19.10 7.33 46.11
CA ASP A 138 -19.11 6.08 45.36
C ASP A 138 -18.96 6.31 43.85
N GLU A 139 -19.63 7.32 43.30
CA GLU A 139 -19.51 7.70 41.89
C GLU A 139 -18.14 8.33 41.57
N LEU A 140 -17.54 9.10 42.49
CA LEU A 140 -16.18 9.61 42.34
C LEU A 140 -15.16 8.48 42.25
N ASP A 141 -15.32 7.44 43.07
CA ASP A 141 -14.46 6.25 43.02
C ASP A 141 -14.58 5.50 41.69
N LYS A 142 -15.80 5.39 41.14
CA LYS A 142 -16.03 4.81 39.81
C LYS A 142 -15.32 5.63 38.73
N ILE A 143 -15.51 6.96 38.72
CA ILE A 143 -14.86 7.85 37.74
C ILE A 143 -13.33 7.74 37.85
N GLN A 144 -12.79 7.63 39.07
CA GLN A 144 -11.36 7.50 39.30
C GLN A 144 -10.80 6.18 38.75
N LYS A 145 -11.50 5.05 38.95
CA LYS A 145 -11.13 3.76 38.35
C LYS A 145 -11.15 3.83 36.83
N GLU A 146 -12.20 4.40 36.24
CA GLU A 146 -12.31 4.56 34.79
C GLU A 146 -11.19 5.43 34.21
N LEU A 147 -10.81 6.52 34.90
CA LEU A 147 -9.67 7.35 34.52
C LEU A 147 -8.33 6.61 34.63
N GLN A 148 -8.16 5.78 35.65
CA GLN A 148 -6.99 4.91 35.78
C GLN A 148 -6.92 3.91 34.63
N ASP A 149 -8.02 3.25 34.29
CA ASP A 149 -8.06 2.28 33.18
C ASP A 149 -7.76 2.93 31.83
N LEU A 150 -8.22 4.17 31.62
CA LEU A 150 -7.94 4.94 30.41
C LEU A 150 -6.48 5.40 30.33
N THR A 151 -5.81 5.65 31.46
CA THR A 151 -4.41 6.14 31.49
C THR A 151 -3.37 5.02 31.61
N LEU A 152 -3.68 3.91 32.27
CA LEU A 152 -2.73 2.83 32.57
C LEU A 152 -2.54 1.81 31.45
N LYS A 153 -3.43 1.72 30.45
CA LYS A 153 -3.17 0.89 29.27
C LYS A 153 -2.09 1.56 28.41
N PRO A 154 -0.82 1.11 28.49
CA PRO A 154 0.23 1.68 27.67
C PRO A 154 0.03 1.16 26.25
N GLU A 155 0.11 2.07 25.29
CA GLU A 155 0.12 1.74 23.87
C GLU A 155 1.37 0.89 23.61
N LYS A 156 1.17 -0.40 23.27
CA LYS A 156 2.23 -1.32 22.84
C LYS A 156 2.56 -1.11 21.38
#